data_AF-A0A7C5HI41-F1
#
_entry.id   AF-A0A7C5HI41-F1
#
_cell.length_a   1.000
_cell.length_b   1.000
_cell.length_c   1.000
_cell.angle_alpha   90.00
_cell.angle_beta   90.00
_cell.angle_gamma   90.00
#
_symmetry.space_group_name_H-M   'P 1'
#
loop_
_entity.id
_entity.type
_entity.pdbx_description
1 polymer ?
#
loop_
_entity_poly.entity_id
_entity_poly.type
_entity_poly.pdbx_seq_one_letter_code
_entity_poly.pdbx_strand_id
1 'polypeptide(L)'
;PLPRSMTLNIDQSYAIPDSIAVIRKKINALHQGLDIRYNQEYLTGIEKNARLFTLITAVAGGVIALATIVMNAFTVRLAMYARRDRIKTMRLVGATRRFISAPFLIEGAVLGLVSGGLAALGLWLAFEQALLRYEPAIYQILHPSTLYIYPALALLGLALGVFGSAFSVARFLRRT
;
A
#
# COMPACT_ATOMS: atom_id res chain seq x y z
N PRO A 1 28.62 -42.85 18.13
CA PRO A 1 29.26 -41.50 18.20
C PRO A 1 28.50 -40.48 17.34
N LEU A 2 27.82 -39.52 17.97
CA LEU A 2 27.17 -38.41 17.26
C LEU A 2 28.23 -37.44 16.70
N PRO A 3 28.10 -36.96 15.45
CA PRO A 3 29.06 -36.00 14.88
C PRO A 3 28.96 -34.65 15.59
N ARG A 4 30.10 -33.96 15.74
CA ARG A 4 30.21 -32.62 16.31
C ARG A 4 29.42 -31.63 15.43
N SER A 5 28.30 -31.13 15.93
CA SER A 5 27.61 -29.98 15.34
C SER A 5 28.16 -28.69 15.95
N MET A 6 28.50 -27.73 15.11
CA MET A 6 28.90 -26.39 15.52
C MET A 6 27.80 -25.43 15.06
N THR A 7 27.10 -24.83 16.01
CA THR A 7 26.01 -23.90 15.75
C THR A 7 26.58 -22.51 15.50
N LEU A 8 26.59 -22.09 14.24
CA LEU A 8 26.90 -20.71 13.85
C LEU A 8 25.59 -19.91 13.85
N ASN A 9 25.47 -18.96 14.78
CA ASN A 9 24.39 -18.00 14.81
C ASN A 9 24.70 -16.92 13.77
N ILE A 10 24.00 -16.95 12.64
CA ILE A 10 24.15 -15.95 11.58
C ILE A 10 23.21 -14.79 11.92
N ASP A 11 23.77 -13.57 11.89
CA ASP A 11 23.06 -12.34 12.19
C ASP A 11 21.86 -12.13 11.26
N GLN A 12 20.73 -11.73 11.84
CA GLN A 12 19.40 -11.76 11.21
C GLN A 12 19.23 -10.75 10.06
N SER A 13 20.21 -9.86 9.85
CA SER A 13 20.23 -8.88 8.74
C SER A 13 20.45 -9.49 7.34
N TYR A 14 20.72 -10.80 7.23
CA TYR A 14 20.93 -11.51 5.95
C TYR A 14 19.83 -12.53 5.58
N ALA A 15 18.69 -12.54 6.29
CA ALA A 15 17.55 -13.43 6.02
C ALA A 15 16.71 -12.97 4.80
N ILE A 16 17.39 -12.69 3.68
CA ILE A 16 16.78 -12.41 2.38
C ILE A 16 17.07 -13.65 1.49
N PRO A 17 16.05 -14.31 0.93
CA PRO A 17 16.20 -15.58 0.19
C PRO A 17 17.24 -15.53 -0.94
N ASP A 18 17.36 -14.38 -1.59
CA ASP A 18 18.24 -14.15 -2.74
C ASP A 18 19.73 -14.00 -2.33
N SER A 19 19.98 -13.42 -1.15
CA SER A 19 21.33 -13.22 -0.61
C SER A 19 21.98 -14.53 -0.17
N ILE A 20 21.18 -15.52 0.26
CA ILE A 20 21.67 -16.81 0.77
C ILE A 20 22.15 -17.71 -0.38
N ALA A 21 21.56 -17.60 -1.58
CA ALA A 21 22.02 -18.29 -2.77
C ALA A 21 23.41 -17.81 -3.25
N VAL A 22 23.67 -16.50 -3.13
CA VAL A 22 24.96 -15.89 -3.48
C VAL A 22 26.06 -16.24 -2.47
N ILE A 23 25.71 -16.26 -1.18
CA ILE A 23 26.62 -16.66 -0.09
C ILE A 23 27.02 -18.14 -0.22
N ARG A 24 26.08 -19.02 -0.62
CA ARG A 24 26.35 -20.45 -0.91
C ARG A 24 27.40 -20.63 -2.00
N LYS A 25 27.34 -19.83 -3.06
CA LYS A 25 28.26 -19.93 -4.20
C LYS A 25 29.68 -19.49 -3.84
N LYS A 26 29.83 -18.54 -2.91
CA LYS A 26 31.15 -18.10 -2.39
C LYS A 26 31.74 -19.05 -1.35
N ILE A 27 30.92 -19.69 -0.51
CA ILE A 27 31.40 -20.59 0.56
C ILE A 27 31.77 -21.99 0.01
N ASN A 28 31.00 -22.51 -0.96
CA ASN A 28 31.34 -23.78 -1.63
C ASN A 28 32.63 -23.73 -2.46
N ALA A 29 33.11 -22.54 -2.81
CA ALA A 29 34.38 -22.38 -3.52
C ALA A 29 35.61 -22.56 -2.62
N LEU A 30 35.45 -22.50 -1.29
CA LEU A 30 36.57 -22.49 -0.35
C LEU A 30 36.70 -23.77 0.47
N HIS A 31 35.60 -24.45 0.84
CA HIS A 31 35.66 -25.69 1.64
C HIS A 31 34.52 -26.66 1.29
N GLN A 32 34.87 -27.82 0.71
CA GLN A 32 33.94 -28.91 0.40
C GLN A 32 33.73 -29.78 1.66
N GLY A 33 32.54 -29.73 2.28
CA GLY A 33 32.20 -30.68 3.36
C GLY A 33 31.23 -30.22 4.45
N LEU A 34 30.62 -29.02 4.35
CA LEU A 34 29.60 -28.58 5.31
C LEU A 34 28.20 -28.89 4.78
N ASP A 35 27.60 -29.96 5.29
CA ASP A 35 26.22 -30.35 5.00
C ASP A 35 25.27 -29.46 5.82
N ILE A 36 24.90 -28.31 5.26
CA ILE A 36 23.92 -27.40 5.86
C ILE A 36 22.54 -27.98 5.59
N ARG A 37 21.97 -28.66 6.58
CA ARG A 37 20.60 -29.20 6.55
C ARG A 37 19.59 -28.06 6.69
N TYR A 38 19.39 -27.33 5.60
CA TYR A 38 18.41 -26.25 5.48
C TYR A 38 17.02 -26.87 5.25
N ASN A 39 16.09 -26.68 6.19
CA ASN A 39 14.74 -27.19 6.07
C ASN A 39 13.92 -26.29 5.10
N GLN A 40 14.23 -26.40 3.81
CA GLN A 40 13.67 -25.59 2.72
C GLN A 40 12.15 -25.74 2.60
N GLU A 41 11.58 -26.84 3.08
CA GLU A 41 10.15 -27.16 2.94
C GLU A 41 9.25 -26.24 3.80
N TYR A 42 9.71 -25.82 4.99
CA TYR A 42 8.94 -24.90 5.84
C TYR A 42 9.04 -23.45 5.36
N LEU A 43 10.22 -23.03 4.87
CA LEU A 43 10.43 -21.67 4.37
C LEU A 43 9.70 -21.43 3.04
N THR A 44 9.71 -22.42 2.14
CA THR A 44 8.95 -22.35 0.88
C THR A 44 7.43 -22.38 1.09
N GLY A 45 6.94 -23.09 2.12
CA GLY A 45 5.54 -23.05 2.54
C GLY A 45 5.09 -21.68 3.05
N ILE A 46 5.92 -21.02 3.89
CA ILE A 46 5.64 -19.67 4.40
C ILE A 46 5.69 -18.64 3.26
N GLU A 47 6.69 -18.69 2.39
CA GLU A 47 6.79 -17.77 1.24
C GLU A 47 5.61 -17.91 0.28
N LYS A 48 5.19 -19.15 -0.02
CA LYS A 48 4.05 -19.41 -0.91
C LYS A 48 2.74 -18.86 -0.32
N ASN A 49 2.53 -19.04 0.99
CA ASN A 49 1.35 -18.51 1.68
C ASN A 49 1.40 -16.97 1.74
N ALA A 50 2.55 -16.38 2.08
CA ALA A 50 2.73 -14.93 2.10
C ALA A 50 2.46 -14.30 0.72
N ARG A 51 2.90 -14.95 -0.37
CA ARG A 51 2.62 -14.50 -1.74
C ARG A 51 1.14 -14.59 -2.09
N LEU A 52 0.45 -15.65 -1.65
CA LEU A 52 -1.00 -15.78 -1.83
C LEU A 52 -1.75 -14.65 -1.09
N PHE A 53 -1.42 -14.40 0.17
CA PHE A 53 -2.01 -13.29 0.94
C PHE A 53 -1.75 -11.93 0.29
N THR A 54 -0.52 -11.70 -0.21
CA THR A 54 -0.16 -10.48 -0.94
C THR A 54 -1.00 -10.32 -2.20
N LEU A 55 -1.22 -11.41 -2.95
CA LEU A 55 -2.03 -11.37 -4.17
C LEU A 55 -3.51 -11.10 -3.86
N ILE A 56 -4.08 -11.78 -2.87
CA ILE A 56 -5.48 -11.59 -2.45
C ILE A 56 -5.70 -10.15 -1.98
N THR A 57 -4.81 -9.63 -1.14
CA THR A 57 -4.90 -8.25 -0.62
C THR A 57 -4.70 -7.21 -1.72
N ALA A 58 -3.79 -7.45 -2.67
CA ALA A 58 -3.60 -6.57 -3.83
C ALA A 58 -4.85 -6.52 -4.72
N VAL A 59 -5.48 -7.67 -4.99
CA VAL A 59 -6.73 -7.75 -5.77
C VAL A 59 -7.86 -7.05 -5.03
N ALA A 60 -8.04 -7.32 -3.74
CA ALA A 60 -9.07 -6.66 -2.92
C ALA A 60 -8.87 -5.14 -2.87
N GLY A 61 -7.63 -4.68 -2.67
CA GLY A 61 -7.28 -3.25 -2.70
C GLY A 61 -7.59 -2.62 -4.06
N GLY A 62 -7.29 -3.31 -5.16
CA GLY A 62 -7.63 -2.85 -6.51
C GLY A 62 -9.14 -2.70 -6.73
N VAL A 63 -9.94 -3.67 -6.25
CA VAL A 63 -11.42 -3.60 -6.33
C VAL A 63 -11.95 -2.42 -5.52
N ILE A 64 -11.45 -2.21 -4.31
CA ILE A 64 -11.86 -1.07 -3.46
C ILE A 64 -11.50 0.25 -4.14
N ALA A 65 -10.30 0.38 -4.69
CA ALA A 65 -9.88 1.59 -5.41
C ALA A 65 -10.80 1.90 -6.62
N LEU A 66 -11.17 0.87 -7.40
CA LEU A 66 -12.14 1.03 -8.49
C LEU A 66 -13.51 1.47 -7.99
N ALA A 67 -14.01 0.86 -6.91
CA ALA A 67 -15.27 1.23 -6.29
C ALA A 67 -15.26 2.70 -5.85
N THR A 68 -14.17 3.18 -5.24
CA THR A 68 -14.01 4.59 -4.87
C THR A 68 -14.10 5.54 -6.07
N ILE A 69 -13.44 5.20 -7.19
CA ILE A 69 -13.49 6.03 -8.42
C ILE A 69 -14.93 6.09 -8.96
N VAL A 70 -15.63 4.96 -9.00
CA VAL A 70 -17.02 4.90 -9.46
C VAL A 70 -17.95 5.70 -8.54
N MET A 71 -17.76 5.57 -7.22
CA MET A 71 -18.57 6.30 -6.24
C MET A 71 -18.37 7.82 -6.35
N ASN A 72 -17.12 8.29 -6.53
CA ASN A 72 -16.85 9.69 -6.82
C ASN A 72 -17.58 10.19 -8.07
N ALA A 73 -17.62 9.39 -9.13
CA ALA A 73 -18.31 9.75 -10.37
C ALA A 73 -19.83 9.89 -10.19
N PHE A 74 -20.43 9.18 -9.23
CA PHE A 74 -21.84 9.37 -8.88
C PHE A 74 -22.04 10.60 -8.00
N THR A 75 -21.19 10.80 -6.99
CA THR A 75 -21.25 11.95 -6.08
C THR A 75 -21.09 13.28 -6.81
N VAL A 76 -20.09 13.40 -7.70
CA VAL A 76 -19.88 14.63 -8.49
C VAL A 76 -21.08 14.92 -9.37
N ARG A 77 -21.70 13.89 -9.97
CA ARG A 77 -22.88 14.05 -10.83
C ARG A 77 -24.07 14.58 -10.05
N LEU A 78 -24.29 14.03 -8.85
CA LEU A 78 -25.35 14.47 -7.95
C LEU A 78 -25.11 15.92 -7.50
N ALA A 79 -23.87 16.25 -7.11
CA ALA A 79 -23.49 17.59 -6.69
C ALA A 79 -23.61 18.63 -7.83
N MET A 80 -23.24 18.24 -9.05
CA MET A 80 -23.44 19.05 -10.27
C MET A 80 -24.93 19.34 -10.50
N TYR A 81 -25.77 18.31 -10.41
CA TYR A 81 -27.21 18.47 -10.59
C TYR A 81 -27.81 19.41 -9.54
N ALA A 82 -27.44 19.25 -8.28
CA ALA A 82 -27.88 20.11 -7.18
C ALA A 82 -27.41 21.57 -7.32
N ARG A 83 -26.31 21.83 -8.05
CA ARG A 83 -25.74 23.18 -8.24
C ARG A 83 -25.89 23.71 -9.68
N ARG A 84 -26.76 23.11 -10.48
CA ARG A 84 -26.89 23.39 -11.92
C ARG A 84 -27.12 24.87 -12.24
N ASP A 85 -27.88 25.58 -11.42
CA ASP A 85 -28.22 26.98 -11.68
C ASP A 85 -27.01 27.91 -11.46
N ARG A 86 -26.19 27.64 -10.43
CA ARG A 86 -24.92 28.35 -10.21
C ARG A 86 -23.89 28.07 -11.31
N ILE A 87 -23.86 26.85 -11.81
CA ILE A 87 -22.96 26.50 -12.93
C ILE A 87 -23.41 27.21 -14.21
N LYS A 88 -24.73 27.34 -14.42
CA LYS A 88 -25.30 28.07 -15.55
C LYS A 88 -24.93 29.55 -15.49
N THR A 89 -25.06 30.20 -14.33
CA THR A 89 -24.63 31.60 -14.17
C THR A 89 -23.13 31.75 -14.36
N MET A 90 -22.29 30.88 -13.79
CA MET A 90 -20.84 30.90 -14.03
C MET A 90 -20.48 30.80 -15.52
N ARG A 91 -21.17 29.93 -16.28
CA ARG A 91 -20.96 29.82 -17.73
C ARG A 91 -21.35 31.09 -18.50
N LEU A 92 -22.39 31.81 -18.06
CA LEU A 92 -22.83 33.05 -18.71
C LEU A 92 -21.82 34.20 -18.56
N VAL A 93 -21.03 34.20 -17.48
CA VAL A 93 -19.94 35.17 -17.27
C VAL A 93 -18.62 34.70 -17.90
N GLY A 94 -18.65 33.64 -18.73
CA GLY A 94 -17.47 33.14 -19.44
C GLY A 94 -16.52 32.28 -18.61
N ALA A 95 -16.97 31.70 -17.48
CA ALA A 95 -16.11 30.87 -16.65
C ALA A 95 -15.58 29.64 -17.41
N THR A 96 -14.28 29.40 -17.29
CA THR A 96 -13.62 28.27 -17.95
C THR A 96 -14.01 26.93 -17.31
N ARG A 97 -13.92 25.83 -18.07
CA ARG A 97 -14.18 24.46 -17.55
C ARG A 97 -13.35 24.13 -16.30
N ARG A 98 -12.10 24.60 -16.24
CA ARG A 98 -11.21 24.42 -15.09
C ARG A 98 -11.74 25.10 -13.83
N PHE A 99 -12.31 26.30 -13.96
CA PHE A 99 -12.89 27.04 -12.85
C PHE A 99 -14.12 26.32 -12.26
N ILE A 100 -14.95 25.72 -13.13
CA ILE A 100 -16.12 24.94 -12.70
C ILE A 100 -15.69 23.61 -12.04
N SER A 101 -14.60 22.99 -12.51
CA SER A 101 -14.09 21.72 -11.97
C SER A 101 -13.23 21.84 -10.72
N ALA A 102 -12.61 23.00 -10.48
CA ALA A 102 -11.68 23.23 -9.37
C ALA A 102 -12.23 22.83 -7.98
N PRO A 103 -13.47 23.21 -7.58
CA PRO A 103 -13.97 22.84 -6.25
C PRO A 103 -14.07 21.32 -6.05
N PHE A 104 -14.41 20.56 -7.09
CA PHE A 104 -14.51 19.10 -7.03
C PHE A 104 -13.13 18.43 -6.92
N LEU A 105 -12.12 19.02 -7.57
CA LEU A 105 -10.76 18.52 -7.47
C LEU A 105 -10.20 18.72 -6.07
N ILE A 106 -10.50 19.87 -5.44
CA ILE A 106 -10.13 20.18 -4.06
C ILE A 106 -10.86 19.25 -3.08
N GLU A 107 -12.18 19.05 -3.24
CA GLU A 107 -12.94 18.10 -2.43
C GLU A 107 -12.34 16.69 -2.50
N GLY A 108 -11.98 16.23 -3.70
CA GLY A 108 -11.32 14.94 -3.91
C GLY A 108 -9.94 14.84 -3.26
N ALA A 109 -9.13 15.90 -3.34
CA ALA A 109 -7.81 15.94 -2.72
C ALA A 109 -7.90 15.90 -1.18
N VAL A 110 -8.81 16.69 -0.60
CA VAL A 110 -9.04 16.72 0.86
C VAL A 110 -9.57 15.37 1.34
N LEU A 111 -10.56 14.79 0.66
CA LEU A 111 -11.07 13.45 0.98
C LEU A 111 -9.98 12.39 0.88
N GLY A 112 -9.14 12.44 -0.16
CA GLY A 112 -8.01 11.53 -0.32
C GLY A 112 -6.97 11.64 0.79
N LEU A 113 -6.62 12.86 1.17
CA LEU A 113 -5.66 13.11 2.26
C LEU A 113 -6.22 12.63 3.62
N VAL A 114 -7.47 12.97 3.93
CA VAL A 114 -8.12 12.56 5.19
C VAL A 114 -8.26 11.05 5.26
N SER A 115 -8.72 10.40 4.19
CA SER A 115 -8.83 8.92 4.15
C SER A 115 -7.48 8.22 4.26
N GLY A 116 -6.45 8.72 3.56
CA GLY A 116 -5.08 8.21 3.68
C GLY A 116 -4.51 8.39 5.09
N GLY A 117 -4.76 9.55 5.71
CA GLY A 117 -4.38 9.81 7.09
C GLY A 117 -5.10 8.90 8.10
N LEU A 118 -6.41 8.70 7.94
CA LEU A 118 -7.18 7.77 8.78
C LEU A 118 -6.73 6.32 8.60
N ALA A 119 -6.39 5.91 7.38
CA ALA A 119 -5.83 4.59 7.12
C ALA A 119 -4.46 4.42 7.79
N ALA A 120 -3.60 5.46 7.75
CA ALA A 120 -2.29 5.43 8.40
C ALA A 120 -2.43 5.35 9.93
N LEU A 121 -3.36 6.12 10.51
CA LEU A 121 -3.69 6.06 11.94
C LEU A 121 -4.26 4.70 12.34
N GLY A 122 -5.18 4.15 11.55
CA GLY A 122 -5.74 2.82 11.79
C GLY A 122 -4.67 1.73 11.74
N LEU A 123 -3.76 1.80 10.77
CA LEU A 123 -2.62 0.88 10.68
C LEU A 123 -1.68 1.04 11.89
N TRP A 124 -1.37 2.27 12.30
CA TRP A 124 -0.55 2.55 13.48
C TRP A 124 -1.15 1.90 14.72
N LEU A 125 -2.43 2.18 15.00
CA LEU A 125 -3.14 1.64 16.17
C LEU A 125 -3.22 0.11 16.13
N ALA A 126 -3.50 -0.47 14.96
CA ALA A 126 -3.53 -1.92 14.80
C ALA A 126 -2.16 -2.55 15.07
N PHE A 127 -1.08 -1.91 14.61
CA PHE A 127 0.28 -2.39 14.79
C PHE A 127 0.71 -2.32 16.26
N GLU A 128 0.42 -1.20 16.93
CA GLU A 128 0.72 -0.99 18.34
C GLU A 128 -0.04 -2.00 19.22
N GLN A 129 -1.34 -2.21 18.98
CA GLN A 129 -2.15 -3.15 19.76
C GLN A 129 -1.83 -4.63 19.49
N ALA A 130 -1.50 -4.98 18.25
CA ALA A 130 -1.20 -6.37 17.89
C ALA A 130 0.20 -6.79 18.37
N LEU A 131 1.25 -6.01 18.10
CA LEU A 131 2.61 -6.47 18.37
C LEU A 131 3.00 -6.35 19.84
N LEU A 132 2.49 -5.36 20.58
CA LEU A 132 2.73 -5.26 22.02
C LEU A 132 2.14 -6.46 22.79
N ARG A 133 1.08 -7.09 22.26
CA ARG A 133 0.36 -8.15 22.95
C ARG A 133 0.83 -9.57 22.61
N TYR A 134 1.38 -9.78 21.41
CA TYR A 134 1.77 -11.10 20.95
C TYR A 134 3.28 -11.37 21.06
N GLU A 135 4.16 -10.49 20.56
CA GLU A 135 5.61 -10.76 20.46
C GLU A 135 6.41 -9.43 20.41
N PRO A 136 6.93 -8.90 21.53
CA PRO A 136 7.66 -7.64 21.56
C PRO A 136 9.00 -7.68 20.80
N ALA A 137 9.57 -8.88 20.58
CA ALA A 137 10.80 -9.06 19.82
C ALA A 137 10.63 -8.73 18.32
N ILE A 138 9.45 -8.99 17.75
CA ILE A 138 9.15 -8.70 16.33
C ILE A 138 8.96 -7.19 16.11
N TYR A 139 8.47 -6.47 17.13
CA TYR A 139 8.22 -5.02 17.06
C TYR A 139 9.50 -4.22 16.79
N GLN A 140 10.59 -4.54 17.49
CA GLN A 140 11.86 -3.80 17.36
C GLN A 140 12.49 -3.93 15.96
N ILE A 141 12.23 -5.03 15.27
CA ILE A 141 12.78 -5.31 13.94
C ILE A 141 11.93 -4.63 12.84
N LEU A 142 10.61 -4.59 12.99
CA LEU A 142 9.69 -3.98 12.00
C LEU A 142 9.48 -2.47 12.17
N HIS A 143 9.70 -1.91 13.36
CA HIS A 143 9.43 -0.49 13.64
C HIS A 143 10.15 0.48 12.67
N PRO A 144 11.45 0.30 12.32
CA PRO A 144 12.14 1.23 11.42
C PRO A 144 11.61 1.22 9.98
N SER A 145 11.21 0.05 9.46
CA SER A 145 10.69 -0.08 8.09
C SER A 145 9.23 0.36 7.97
N THR A 146 8.45 0.22 9.04
CA THR A 146 7.02 0.58 9.05
C THR A 146 6.81 2.11 9.07
N LEU A 147 7.77 2.88 9.57
CA LEU A 147 7.68 4.34 9.63
C LEU A 147 7.48 5.00 8.26
N TYR A 148 8.10 4.47 7.20
CA TYR A 148 7.95 4.98 5.83
C TYR A 148 6.60 4.66 5.20
N ILE A 149 5.87 3.67 5.73
CA ILE A 149 4.57 3.24 5.21
C ILE A 149 3.49 4.29 5.51
N TYR A 150 3.52 4.94 6.68
CA TYR A 150 2.51 5.94 7.06
C TYR A 150 2.45 7.14 6.10
N PRO A 151 3.55 7.86 5.80
CA PRO A 151 3.51 8.95 4.82
C PRO A 151 3.22 8.42 3.40
N ALA A 152 3.70 7.23 3.04
CA ALA A 152 3.38 6.62 1.76
C ALA A 152 1.87 6.36 1.60
N LEU A 153 1.20 5.92 2.66
CA LEU A 153 -0.25 5.67 2.67
C LEU A 153 -1.05 6.97 2.54
N ALA A 154 -0.62 8.04 3.23
CA ALA A 154 -1.23 9.36 3.11
C ALA A 154 -1.08 9.93 1.69
N LEU A 155 0.11 9.79 1.09
CA LEU A 155 0.38 10.20 -0.29
C LEU A 155 -0.42 9.38 -1.30
N LEU A 156 -0.54 8.07 -1.08
CA LEU A 156 -1.34 7.18 -1.92
C LEU A 156 -2.82 7.56 -1.85
N GLY A 157 -3.35 7.82 -0.65
CA GLY A 157 -4.72 8.31 -0.46
C GLY A 157 -4.97 9.64 -1.18
N LEU A 158 -4.05 10.60 -1.05
CA LEU A 158 -4.11 11.86 -1.79
C LEU A 158 -4.08 11.64 -3.30
N ALA A 159 -3.16 10.80 -3.79
CA ALA A 159 -3.07 10.48 -5.21
C ALA A 159 -4.38 9.87 -5.72
N LEU A 160 -4.91 8.86 -5.05
CA LEU A 160 -6.19 8.23 -5.42
C LEU A 160 -7.37 9.21 -5.38
N GLY A 161 -7.42 10.11 -4.38
CA GLY A 161 -8.45 11.15 -4.29
C GLY A 161 -8.40 12.15 -5.44
N VAL A 162 -7.20 12.64 -5.76
CA VAL A 162 -6.97 13.57 -6.88
C VAL A 162 -7.25 12.88 -8.22
N PHE A 163 -6.69 11.69 -8.46
CA PHE A 163 -6.90 10.94 -9.70
C PHE A 163 -8.37 10.55 -9.86
N GLY A 164 -9.02 10.08 -8.80
CA GLY A 164 -10.43 9.69 -8.83
C GLY A 164 -11.36 10.87 -9.12
N SER A 165 -11.11 12.03 -8.52
CA SER A 165 -11.88 13.26 -8.79
C SER A 165 -11.62 13.79 -10.20
N ALA A 166 -10.36 13.88 -10.62
CA ALA A 166 -9.99 14.32 -11.97
C ALA A 166 -10.61 13.44 -13.06
N PHE A 167 -10.53 12.11 -12.90
CA PHE A 167 -11.12 11.15 -13.83
C PHE A 167 -12.65 11.30 -13.91
N SER A 168 -13.30 11.47 -12.75
CA SER A 168 -14.75 11.67 -12.65
C SER A 168 -15.21 12.93 -13.38
N VAL A 169 -14.51 14.05 -13.17
CA VAL A 169 -14.84 15.33 -13.79
C VAL A 169 -14.54 15.33 -15.30
N ALA A 170 -13.41 14.76 -15.72
CA ALA A 170 -13.03 14.64 -17.13
C ALA A 170 -14.07 13.82 -17.93
N ARG A 171 -14.59 12.74 -17.35
CA ARG A 171 -15.63 11.92 -17.97
C ARG A 171 -16.98 12.65 -18.08
N PHE A 172 -17.34 13.44 -17.07
CA PHE A 172 -18.59 14.22 -17.08
C PHE A 172 -18.54 15.34 -18.12
N LEU A 173 -17.46 16.11 -18.14
CA LEU A 173 -17.25 17.21 -19.06
C LEU A 173 -17.15 16.76 -20.52
N ARG A 174 -16.65 15.55 -20.83
CA ARG A 174 -16.65 15.03 -22.22
C ARG A 174 -18.05 14.72 -22.77
N ARG A 175 -19.09 14.65 -21.93
CA ARG A 175 -20.46 14.29 -22.35
C ARG A 175 -21.44 15.47 -22.38
N THR A 176 -21.01 16.67 -22.04
CA THR A 176 -21.82 17.91 -22.09
C THR A 176 -21.08 18.97 -22.89
#